data_AF-A0AA35E1M5-F1
#
_entry.id   AF-A0AA35E1M5-F1
#
_cell.length_a   1.000
_cell.length_b   1.000
_cell.length_c   1.000
_cell.angle_alpha   90.00
_cell.angle_beta   90.00
_cell.angle_gamma   90.00
#
_symmetry.space_group_name_H-M   'P 1'
#
loop_
_entity.id
_entity.type
_entity.pdbx_description
1 polymer ?
#
loop_
_entity_poly.entity_id
_entity_poly.type
_entity_poly.pdbx_seq_one_letter_code
_entity_poly.pdbx_strand_id
1 'polypeptide(L)'
;MYFKALFTAGVISLFSLPTSAFAQAACQDDERLYSFADYVDERQAGTSEPLQLTVATFLNLTPRARDVIGDNLRLLDSECRPMQVSQGEPPFRIEMPFSTLYMGFYDAVLRGDERTQQILLNSFRAEPVDPMEFISYFTVIDSGNEELMERLARSAGINIHTASCDAETKYLHFADLFVRFGGSVYGEHGKAWFVSGGRGLISSVDTELSQIFTPLNGSYCKVSKNSVLSVAEAAGAITFNIGTHSQDILSARGSHFIQKHQEWLELGAPDAVPASLFD
;
A
#
# COMPACT_ATOMS: atom_id res chain seq x y z
N MET A 1 12.86 -7.85 -80.94
CA MET A 1 13.54 -9.10 -80.57
C MET A 1 13.79 -9.08 -79.06
N TYR A 2 13.23 -10.07 -78.35
CA TYR A 2 13.50 -10.56 -76.98
C TYR A 2 13.76 -9.56 -75.82
N PHE A 3 12.81 -9.40 -74.89
CA PHE A 3 12.69 -10.14 -73.61
C PHE A 3 13.90 -9.99 -72.66
N LYS A 4 13.71 -9.27 -71.54
CA LYS A 4 13.71 -9.84 -70.19
C LYS A 4 13.34 -8.78 -69.15
N ALA A 5 12.18 -8.97 -68.53
CA ALA A 5 11.84 -8.39 -67.25
C ALA A 5 12.73 -9.02 -66.15
N LEU A 6 13.19 -8.20 -65.22
CA LEU A 6 13.68 -8.63 -63.92
C LEU A 6 13.13 -7.66 -62.88
N PHE A 7 12.04 -8.09 -62.26
CA PHE A 7 11.56 -7.55 -60.99
C PHE A 7 12.59 -7.90 -59.92
N THR A 8 13.31 -6.91 -59.43
CA THR A 8 14.08 -7.03 -58.18
C THR A 8 13.17 -6.69 -57.01
N ALA A 9 12.78 -7.76 -56.31
CA ALA A 9 12.21 -7.71 -54.97
C ALA A 9 13.20 -7.03 -54.01
N GLY A 10 12.71 -6.06 -53.24
CA GLY A 10 13.50 -5.32 -52.26
C GLY A 10 12.66 -5.00 -51.03
N VAL A 11 12.56 -5.99 -50.14
CA VAL A 11 12.36 -5.91 -48.69
C VAL A 11 11.40 -4.81 -48.21
N ILE A 12 10.12 -5.17 -48.10
CA ILE A 12 9.23 -4.52 -47.12
C ILE A 12 9.75 -4.96 -45.75
N SER A 13 10.46 -4.07 -45.07
CA SER A 13 10.73 -4.22 -43.64
C SER A 13 9.39 -4.27 -42.92
N LEU A 14 8.97 -5.49 -42.59
CA LEU A 14 7.98 -5.74 -41.55
C LEU A 14 8.52 -5.08 -40.29
N PHE A 15 8.04 -3.87 -39.99
CA PHE A 15 8.02 -3.39 -38.63
C PHE A 15 7.10 -4.33 -37.85
N SER A 16 7.68 -5.44 -37.40
CA SER A 16 7.17 -6.21 -36.27
C SER A 16 7.21 -5.27 -35.07
N LEU A 17 6.14 -4.49 -34.92
CA LEU A 17 5.81 -3.83 -33.68
C LEU A 17 5.85 -4.90 -32.58
N PRO A 18 6.61 -4.73 -31.50
CA PRO A 18 6.53 -5.64 -30.38
C PRO A 18 5.10 -5.57 -29.86
N THR A 19 4.37 -6.67 -30.04
CA THR A 19 3.14 -6.97 -29.33
C THR A 19 3.48 -7.16 -27.85
N SER A 20 3.72 -6.08 -27.13
CA SER A 20 3.60 -6.07 -25.67
C SER A 20 2.13 -5.89 -25.31
N ALA A 21 1.32 -6.86 -25.73
CA ALA A 21 0.02 -7.12 -25.12
C ALA A 21 0.27 -8.00 -23.89
N PHE A 22 0.78 -7.40 -22.81
CA PHE A 22 0.60 -8.00 -21.49
C PHE A 22 -0.80 -7.63 -21.03
N ALA A 23 -1.81 -8.27 -21.63
CA ALA A 23 -3.02 -8.55 -20.89
C ALA A 23 -2.60 -9.59 -19.86
N GLN A 24 -2.19 -9.14 -18.67
CA GLN A 24 -2.08 -10.02 -17.51
C GLN A 24 -3.45 -10.70 -17.43
N ALA A 25 -3.51 -12.02 -17.66
CA ALA A 25 -4.75 -12.74 -17.57
C ALA A 25 -5.32 -12.45 -16.18
N ALA A 26 -6.43 -11.70 -16.11
CA ALA A 26 -7.06 -11.41 -14.84
C ALA A 26 -7.37 -12.75 -14.18
N CYS A 27 -6.84 -12.98 -12.98
CA CYS A 27 -7.05 -14.23 -12.27
C CYS A 27 -8.55 -14.53 -12.21
N GLN A 28 -8.95 -15.73 -12.63
CA GLN A 28 -10.36 -16.10 -12.68
C GLN A 28 -10.75 -16.85 -11.42
N ASP A 29 -11.84 -16.41 -10.81
CA ASP A 29 -12.52 -17.16 -9.77
C ASP A 29 -13.17 -18.41 -10.35
N ASP A 30 -13.33 -19.42 -9.51
CA ASP A 30 -14.02 -20.67 -9.84
C ASP A 30 -15.51 -20.41 -10.12
N GLU A 31 -16.00 -20.80 -11.31
CA GLU A 31 -17.39 -20.63 -11.72
C GLU A 31 -18.39 -21.32 -10.77
N ARG A 32 -17.94 -22.35 -10.02
CA ARG A 32 -18.77 -23.05 -9.03
C ARG A 32 -19.25 -22.14 -7.89
N LEU A 33 -18.69 -20.94 -7.73
CA LEU A 33 -19.26 -19.91 -6.86
C LEU A 33 -20.68 -19.52 -7.25
N TYR A 34 -21.02 -19.51 -8.54
CA TYR A 34 -22.35 -19.16 -9.01
C TYR A 34 -23.37 -20.28 -8.78
N SER A 35 -22.88 -21.52 -8.64
CA SER A 35 -23.66 -22.70 -8.24
C SER A 35 -23.28 -23.14 -6.83
N PHE A 36 -23.19 -22.19 -5.89
CA PHE A 36 -22.67 -22.46 -4.54
C PHE A 36 -23.41 -23.58 -3.81
N ALA A 37 -24.72 -23.74 -4.01
CA ALA A 37 -25.50 -24.83 -3.40
C ALA A 37 -24.97 -26.22 -3.81
N ASP A 38 -24.70 -26.43 -5.10
CA ASP A 38 -24.20 -27.70 -5.63
C ASP A 38 -22.80 -28.00 -5.05
N TYR A 39 -21.95 -26.97 -4.95
CA TYR A 39 -20.64 -27.11 -4.29
C TYR A 39 -20.76 -27.52 -2.82
N VAL A 40 -21.74 -26.96 -2.10
CA VAL A 40 -21.99 -27.34 -0.69
C VAL A 40 -22.37 -28.81 -0.58
N ASP A 41 -23.22 -29.30 -1.48
CA ASP A 41 -23.64 -30.71 -1.51
C ASP A 41 -22.47 -31.65 -1.82
N GLU A 42 -21.64 -31.32 -2.83
CA GLU A 42 -20.40 -32.06 -3.14
C GLU A 42 -19.44 -32.09 -1.95
N ARG A 43 -19.36 -30.99 -1.19
CA ARG A 43 -18.49 -30.89 -0.02
C ARG A 43 -18.99 -31.72 1.15
N GLN A 44 -20.30 -31.78 1.37
CA GLN A 44 -20.90 -32.67 2.36
C GLN A 44 -20.73 -34.15 1.98
N ALA A 45 -20.73 -34.46 0.68
CA ALA A 45 -20.45 -35.79 0.15
C ALA A 45 -18.95 -36.18 0.19
N GLY A 46 -18.04 -35.23 0.44
CA GLY A 46 -16.59 -35.45 0.48
C GLY A 46 -15.96 -35.61 -0.91
N THR A 47 -16.63 -35.16 -1.97
CA THR A 47 -16.19 -35.29 -3.36
C THR A 47 -15.75 -33.97 -3.98
N SER A 48 -15.88 -32.85 -3.27
CA SER A 48 -15.56 -31.54 -3.83
C SER A 48 -14.05 -31.28 -3.87
N GLU A 49 -13.58 -30.86 -5.04
CA GLU A 49 -12.26 -30.24 -5.19
C GLU A 49 -12.26 -28.83 -4.59
N PRO A 50 -11.13 -28.36 -4.03
CA PRO A 50 -11.01 -27.00 -3.49
C PRO A 50 -11.48 -25.93 -4.48
N LEU A 51 -12.20 -24.92 -3.99
CA LEU A 51 -12.52 -23.74 -4.81
C LEU A 51 -11.26 -22.92 -5.05
N GLN A 52 -11.13 -22.32 -6.23
CA GLN A 52 -10.04 -21.40 -6.54
C GLN A 52 -10.58 -19.97 -6.62
N LEU A 53 -10.19 -19.11 -5.68
CA LEU A 53 -10.70 -17.75 -5.59
C LEU A 53 -9.56 -16.74 -5.61
N THR A 54 -9.77 -15.61 -6.25
CA THR A 54 -9.02 -14.38 -6.00
C THR A 54 -9.23 -13.93 -4.57
N VAL A 55 -8.23 -13.22 -4.04
CA VAL A 55 -8.33 -12.66 -2.68
C VAL A 55 -9.52 -11.71 -2.56
N ALA A 56 -9.75 -10.86 -3.56
CA ALA A 56 -10.86 -9.90 -3.53
C ALA A 56 -12.21 -10.61 -3.35
N THR A 57 -12.43 -11.71 -4.08
CA THR A 57 -13.65 -12.51 -3.95
C THR A 57 -13.73 -13.20 -2.61
N PHE A 58 -12.63 -13.77 -2.10
CA PHE A 58 -12.60 -14.36 -0.76
C PHE A 58 -12.98 -13.37 0.35
N LEU A 59 -12.48 -12.14 0.29
CA LEU A 59 -12.79 -11.09 1.27
C LEU A 59 -14.26 -10.64 1.20
N ASN A 60 -14.87 -10.72 0.01
CA ASN A 60 -16.27 -10.37 -0.21
C ASN A 60 -17.26 -11.49 0.12
N LEU A 61 -16.78 -12.71 0.37
CA LEU A 61 -17.64 -13.80 0.81
C LEU A 61 -18.29 -13.47 2.15
N THR A 62 -19.59 -13.77 2.26
CA THR A 62 -20.29 -13.70 3.55
C THR A 62 -19.60 -14.62 4.58
N PRO A 63 -19.62 -14.27 5.87
CA PRO A 63 -19.03 -15.13 6.91
C PRO A 63 -19.54 -16.57 6.85
N ARG A 64 -20.84 -16.75 6.61
CA ARG A 64 -21.46 -18.07 6.44
C ARG A 64 -20.88 -18.84 5.25
N ALA A 65 -20.68 -18.19 4.10
CA ALA A 65 -20.08 -18.84 2.95
C ALA A 65 -18.63 -19.26 3.24
N ARG A 66 -17.84 -18.38 3.90
CA ARG A 66 -16.48 -18.71 4.34
C ARG A 66 -16.43 -19.88 5.31
N ASP A 67 -17.33 -19.94 6.29
CA ASP A 67 -17.39 -21.06 7.24
C ASP A 67 -17.74 -22.38 6.54
N VAL A 68 -18.66 -22.35 5.58
CA VAL A 68 -19.04 -23.53 4.79
C VAL A 68 -17.92 -23.97 3.84
N ILE A 69 -17.13 -23.04 3.29
CA ILE A 69 -15.97 -23.33 2.44
C ILE A 69 -14.77 -23.81 3.28
N GLY A 70 -14.58 -23.29 4.49
CA GLY A 70 -13.46 -23.64 5.36
C GLY A 70 -12.11 -23.64 4.61
N ASP A 71 -11.31 -24.67 4.85
CA ASP A 71 -9.98 -24.83 4.24
C ASP A 71 -10.01 -25.46 2.83
N ASN A 72 -11.18 -25.79 2.30
CA ASN A 72 -11.30 -26.37 0.95
C ASN A 72 -11.27 -25.26 -0.12
N LEU A 73 -10.21 -24.47 -0.07
CA LEU A 73 -10.03 -23.23 -0.81
C LEU A 73 -8.56 -23.03 -1.19
N ARG A 74 -8.35 -22.54 -2.41
CA ARG A 74 -7.08 -22.04 -2.91
C ARG A 74 -7.24 -20.56 -3.23
N LEU A 75 -6.41 -19.72 -2.63
CA LEU A 75 -6.37 -18.29 -2.93
C LEU A 75 -5.36 -18.01 -4.03
N LEU A 76 -5.72 -17.17 -4.99
CA LEU A 76 -4.82 -16.71 -6.03
C LEU A 76 -4.12 -15.43 -5.62
N ASP A 77 -2.79 -15.43 -5.70
CA ASP A 77 -1.99 -14.21 -5.54
C ASP A 77 -2.08 -13.31 -6.79
N SER A 78 -1.35 -12.19 -6.77
CA SER A 78 -1.27 -11.23 -7.88
C SER A 78 -0.64 -11.81 -9.15
N GLU A 79 0.07 -12.94 -9.05
CA GLU A 79 0.62 -13.71 -10.17
C GLU A 79 -0.28 -14.89 -10.59
N CYS A 80 -1.51 -14.97 -10.05
CA CYS A 80 -2.46 -16.05 -10.23
C CYS A 80 -1.95 -17.44 -9.81
N ARG A 81 -0.99 -17.50 -8.87
CA ARG A 81 -0.50 -18.74 -8.29
C ARG A 81 -1.43 -19.20 -7.17
N PRO A 82 -1.90 -20.46 -7.16
CA PRO A 82 -2.79 -20.95 -6.14
C PRO A 82 -2.04 -21.23 -4.83
N MET A 83 -2.59 -20.73 -3.73
CA MET A 83 -2.10 -20.93 -2.37
C MET A 83 -3.15 -21.68 -1.56
N GLN A 84 -2.77 -22.79 -0.96
CA GLN A 84 -3.67 -23.57 -0.12
C GLN A 84 -4.00 -22.79 1.16
N VAL A 85 -5.28 -22.66 1.50
CA VAL A 85 -5.71 -22.12 2.79
C VAL A 85 -5.66 -23.24 3.85
N SER A 86 -5.18 -22.90 5.04
CA SER A 86 -5.13 -23.80 6.19
C SER A 86 -5.59 -23.04 7.43
N GLN A 87 -6.54 -23.59 8.17
CA GLN A 87 -7.18 -22.94 9.33
C GLN A 87 -7.77 -21.56 9.01
N GLY A 88 -8.31 -21.39 7.80
CA GLY A 88 -8.92 -20.15 7.34
C GLY A 88 -7.94 -19.05 6.91
N GLU A 89 -6.63 -19.30 6.94
CA GLU A 89 -5.60 -18.34 6.53
C GLU A 89 -4.61 -18.94 5.49
N PRO A 90 -4.04 -18.13 4.58
CA PRO A 90 -2.94 -18.54 3.73
C PRO A 90 -1.64 -18.76 4.54
N PRO A 91 -0.74 -19.64 4.08
CA PRO A 91 0.48 -20.02 4.79
C PRO A 91 1.54 -18.91 4.84
N PHE A 92 1.42 -17.89 3.99
CA PHE A 92 2.26 -16.71 3.99
C PHE A 92 1.42 -15.47 3.68
N ARG A 93 1.92 -14.31 4.07
CA ARG A 93 1.22 -13.04 3.83
C ARG A 93 1.20 -12.71 2.34
N ILE A 94 0.00 -12.45 1.84
CA ILE A 94 -0.21 -12.10 0.43
C ILE A 94 -0.03 -10.59 0.28
N GLU A 95 0.83 -10.19 -0.65
CA GLU A 95 0.99 -8.78 -1.04
C GLU A 95 -0.20 -8.33 -1.88
N MET A 96 -0.71 -7.13 -1.60
CA MET A 96 -1.72 -6.49 -2.42
C MET A 96 -1.72 -4.96 -2.28
N PRO A 97 -2.36 -4.23 -3.22
CA PRO A 97 -2.47 -2.78 -3.15
C PRO A 97 -3.12 -2.32 -1.84
N PHE A 98 -2.51 -1.34 -1.18
CA PHE A 98 -3.01 -0.83 0.10
C PHE A 98 -4.45 -0.31 0.03
N SER A 99 -4.85 0.29 -1.09
CA SER A 99 -6.23 0.74 -1.31
C SER A 99 -7.26 -0.39 -1.16
N THR A 100 -6.92 -1.60 -1.61
CA THR A 100 -7.79 -2.78 -1.51
C THR A 100 -7.87 -3.27 -0.07
N LEU A 101 -6.73 -3.32 0.63
CA LEU A 101 -6.67 -3.65 2.06
C LEU A 101 -7.48 -2.68 2.90
N TYR A 102 -7.26 -1.38 2.68
CA TYR A 102 -7.95 -0.32 3.39
C TYR A 102 -9.46 -0.42 3.21
N MET A 103 -9.95 -0.55 1.97
CA MET A 103 -11.38 -0.63 1.70
C MET A 103 -12.01 -1.89 2.33
N GLY A 104 -11.35 -3.05 2.18
CA GLY A 104 -11.83 -4.28 2.80
C GLY A 104 -11.86 -4.20 4.33
N PHE A 105 -10.85 -3.57 4.92
CA PHE A 105 -10.76 -3.37 6.37
C PHE A 105 -11.79 -2.38 6.88
N TYR A 106 -11.94 -1.25 6.19
CA TYR A 106 -12.93 -0.23 6.48
C TYR A 106 -14.34 -0.81 6.48
N ASP A 107 -14.69 -1.58 5.45
CA ASP A 107 -15.98 -2.26 5.34
C ASP A 107 -16.20 -3.31 6.45
N ALA A 108 -15.16 -4.07 6.79
CA ALA A 108 -15.21 -5.04 7.89
C ALA A 108 -15.39 -4.35 9.25
N VAL A 109 -14.77 -3.18 9.46
CA VAL A 109 -14.96 -2.35 10.65
C VAL A 109 -16.38 -1.79 10.72
N LEU A 110 -16.93 -1.29 9.60
CA LEU A 110 -18.30 -0.80 9.54
C LEU A 110 -19.32 -1.89 9.90
N ARG A 111 -19.14 -3.10 9.38
CA ARG A 111 -20.01 -4.26 9.65
C ARG A 111 -19.80 -4.90 11.02
N GLY A 112 -18.74 -4.55 11.74
CA GLY A 112 -18.38 -5.22 13.01
C GLY A 112 -17.89 -6.66 12.81
N ASP A 113 -17.36 -6.98 11.62
CA ASP A 113 -16.85 -8.32 11.27
C ASP A 113 -15.39 -8.47 11.72
N GLU A 114 -15.19 -8.73 13.01
CA GLU A 114 -13.88 -8.85 13.64
C GLU A 114 -13.02 -9.96 13.02
N ARG A 115 -13.65 -11.04 12.53
CA ARG A 115 -12.92 -12.14 11.88
C ARG A 115 -12.29 -11.69 10.58
N THR A 116 -13.04 -10.97 9.75
CA THR A 116 -12.48 -10.39 8.51
C THR A 116 -11.39 -9.36 8.81
N GLN A 117 -11.57 -8.53 9.84
CA GLN A 117 -10.54 -7.57 10.27
C GLN A 117 -9.23 -8.28 10.63
N GLN A 118 -9.30 -9.36 11.41
CA GLN A 118 -8.13 -10.16 11.80
C GLN A 118 -7.46 -10.85 10.61
N ILE A 119 -8.25 -11.48 9.74
CA ILE A 119 -7.76 -12.11 8.51
C ILE A 119 -7.00 -11.07 7.66
N LEU A 120 -7.57 -9.88 7.47
CA LEU A 120 -6.91 -8.80 6.72
C LEU A 120 -5.57 -8.40 7.33
N LEU A 121 -5.49 -8.24 8.65
CA LEU A 121 -4.28 -7.79 9.34
C LEU A 121 -3.20 -8.86 9.46
N ASN A 122 -3.57 -10.15 9.49
CA ASN A 122 -2.65 -11.25 9.75
C ASN A 122 -2.15 -11.90 8.46
N SER A 123 -3.05 -12.07 7.50
CA SER A 123 -2.85 -12.87 6.29
C SER A 123 -2.44 -12.04 5.06
N PHE A 124 -2.55 -10.73 5.13
CA PHE A 124 -2.21 -9.85 4.01
C PHE A 124 -1.21 -8.79 4.43
N ARG A 125 -0.50 -8.26 3.44
CA ARG A 125 0.39 -7.13 3.60
C ARG A 125 0.26 -6.15 2.45
N ALA A 126 0.44 -4.88 2.74
CA ALA A 126 0.46 -3.85 1.71
C ALA A 126 1.70 -4.03 0.83
N GLU A 127 1.52 -3.93 -0.49
CA GLU A 127 2.62 -3.84 -1.44
C GLU A 127 3.53 -2.65 -1.11
N PRO A 128 4.85 -2.78 -1.36
CA PRO A 128 5.74 -1.64 -1.27
C PRO A 128 5.32 -0.55 -2.26
N VAL A 129 5.45 0.71 -1.86
CA VAL A 129 5.11 1.87 -2.71
C VAL A 129 6.31 2.78 -2.90
N ASP A 130 6.24 3.62 -3.93
CA ASP A 130 7.23 4.67 -4.15
C ASP A 130 7.02 5.86 -3.18
N PRO A 131 7.97 6.81 -3.09
CA PRO A 131 7.85 7.93 -2.16
C PRO A 131 6.70 8.90 -2.49
N MET A 132 6.32 8.99 -3.77
CA MET A 132 5.24 9.87 -4.23
C MET A 132 3.89 9.33 -3.77
N GLU A 133 3.64 8.04 -3.93
CA GLU A 133 2.44 7.38 -3.43
C GLU A 133 2.40 7.40 -1.91
N PHE A 134 3.51 7.06 -1.23
CA PHE A 134 3.55 7.06 0.24
C PHE A 134 3.24 8.43 0.84
N ILE A 135 3.73 9.52 0.23
CA ILE A 135 3.43 10.88 0.69
C ILE A 135 1.91 11.10 0.78
N SER A 136 1.16 10.67 -0.24
CA SER A 136 -0.29 10.84 -0.30
C SER A 136 -1.02 10.20 0.89
N TYR A 137 -0.43 9.16 1.50
CA TYR A 137 -1.01 8.47 2.65
C TYR A 137 -0.91 9.28 3.96
N PHE A 138 -0.16 10.38 4.01
CA PHE A 138 -0.23 11.34 5.13
C PHE A 138 -1.49 12.21 5.13
N THR A 139 -2.41 11.97 4.19
CA THR A 139 -3.77 12.49 4.29
C THR A 139 -4.44 11.94 5.55
N VAL A 140 -5.11 12.82 6.30
CA VAL A 140 -5.89 12.43 7.48
C VAL A 140 -7.17 11.76 7.02
N ILE A 141 -7.58 10.70 7.71
CA ILE A 141 -8.87 10.04 7.51
C ILE A 141 -9.96 10.95 8.08
N ASP A 142 -10.40 11.91 7.28
CA ASP A 142 -11.51 12.81 7.62
C ASP A 142 -12.84 12.16 7.22
N SER A 143 -13.44 11.43 8.14
CA SER A 143 -14.76 10.83 7.94
C SER A 143 -15.90 11.72 8.42
N GLY A 144 -15.62 12.92 8.97
CA GLY A 144 -16.59 13.68 9.76
C GLY A 144 -17.17 12.89 10.95
N ASN A 145 -16.54 11.76 11.32
CA ASN A 145 -17.02 10.81 12.30
C ASN A 145 -15.84 10.28 13.14
N GLU A 146 -15.57 10.99 14.25
CA GLU A 146 -14.51 10.62 15.21
C GLU A 146 -14.69 9.19 15.72
N GLU A 147 -15.93 8.72 15.92
CA GLU A 147 -16.22 7.36 16.37
C GLU A 147 -15.71 6.32 15.37
N LEU A 148 -15.90 6.55 14.07
CA LEU A 148 -15.42 5.64 13.03
C LEU A 148 -13.89 5.60 12.97
N MET A 149 -13.23 6.75 13.07
CA MET A 149 -11.77 6.83 13.13
C MET A 149 -11.23 6.06 14.36
N GLU A 150 -11.85 6.23 15.52
CA GLU A 150 -11.50 5.49 16.74
C GLU A 150 -11.70 3.99 16.61
N ARG A 151 -12.79 3.57 15.95
CA ARG A 151 -13.04 2.16 15.66
C ARG A 151 -11.99 1.59 14.72
N LEU A 152 -11.63 2.29 13.64
CA LEU A 152 -10.57 1.88 12.71
C LEU A 152 -9.25 1.69 13.44
N ALA A 153 -8.83 2.69 14.22
CA ALA A 153 -7.58 2.62 14.97
C ALA A 153 -7.58 1.48 15.99
N ARG A 154 -8.67 1.30 16.73
CA ARG A 154 -8.81 0.21 17.71
C ARG A 154 -8.75 -1.16 17.07
N SER A 155 -9.50 -1.38 16.00
CA SER A 155 -9.50 -2.63 15.23
C SER A 155 -8.12 -2.92 14.63
N ALA A 156 -7.39 -1.88 14.24
CA ALA A 156 -6.04 -1.98 13.71
C ALA A 156 -4.98 -2.12 14.82
N GLY A 157 -5.31 -1.86 16.09
CA GLY A 157 -4.34 -1.82 17.19
C GLY A 157 -3.37 -0.64 17.08
N ILE A 158 -3.82 0.49 16.52
CA ILE A 158 -3.05 1.73 16.33
C ILE A 158 -3.41 2.72 17.44
N ASN A 159 -2.40 3.40 17.99
CA ASN A 159 -2.61 4.53 18.88
C ASN A 159 -2.96 5.76 18.04
N ILE A 160 -4.12 6.35 18.29
CA ILE A 160 -4.54 7.59 17.62
C ILE A 160 -3.63 8.74 18.02
N HIS A 161 -3.29 9.56 17.03
CA HIS A 161 -2.52 10.77 17.27
C HIS A 161 -3.39 11.86 17.85
N THR A 162 -2.81 12.68 18.70
CA THR A 162 -3.47 13.84 19.29
C THR A 162 -2.69 15.09 18.92
N ALA A 163 -3.42 16.11 18.47
CA ALA A 163 -2.89 17.44 18.27
C ALA A 163 -3.30 18.28 19.49
N SER A 164 -2.31 18.87 20.15
CA SER A 164 -2.58 19.85 21.20
C SER A 164 -2.92 21.18 20.54
N CYS A 165 -4.21 21.52 20.58
CA CYS A 165 -4.74 22.83 20.25
C CYS A 165 -5.75 23.28 21.32
N ASP A 166 -6.57 24.32 21.04
CA ASP A 166 -7.53 24.88 22.02
C ASP A 166 -8.45 23.81 22.64
N ALA A 167 -8.73 22.75 21.88
CA ALA A 167 -9.26 21.48 22.36
C ALA A 167 -8.46 20.33 21.73
N GLU A 168 -8.24 19.24 22.47
CA GLU A 168 -7.52 18.06 21.99
C GLU A 168 -8.21 17.51 20.74
N THR A 169 -7.50 17.52 19.60
CA THR A 169 -8.02 17.03 18.32
C THR A 169 -7.33 15.74 17.95
N LYS A 170 -8.11 14.68 17.80
CA LYS A 170 -7.63 13.37 17.39
C LYS A 170 -7.55 13.26 15.87
N TYR A 171 -6.56 12.51 15.38
CA TYR A 171 -6.42 12.24 13.95
C TYR A 171 -5.71 10.90 13.70
N LEU A 172 -5.95 10.35 12.51
CA LEU A 172 -5.34 9.13 12.01
C LEU A 172 -4.99 9.35 10.53
N HIS A 173 -3.80 8.93 10.10
CA HIS A 173 -3.40 8.98 8.70
C HIS A 173 -3.69 7.64 8.02
N PHE A 174 -3.87 7.67 6.69
CA PHE A 174 -3.82 6.44 5.89
C PHE A 174 -2.46 5.74 6.05
N ALA A 175 -1.37 6.51 6.22
CA ALA A 175 -0.02 5.99 6.41
C ALA A 175 0.11 5.12 7.68
N ASP A 176 -0.64 5.43 8.75
CA ASP A 176 -0.67 4.59 9.95
C ASP A 176 -1.21 3.19 9.65
N LEU A 177 -2.31 3.12 8.88
CA LEU A 177 -2.90 1.85 8.45
C LEU A 177 -1.99 1.13 7.46
N PHE A 178 -1.36 1.85 6.52
CA PHE A 178 -0.41 1.28 5.57
C PHE A 178 0.73 0.55 6.28
N VAL A 179 1.37 1.21 7.25
CA VAL A 179 2.42 0.60 8.08
C VAL A 179 1.88 -0.56 8.89
N ARG A 180 0.66 -0.46 9.42
CA ARG A 180 0.04 -1.56 10.18
C ARG A 180 -0.20 -2.81 9.33
N PHE A 181 -0.48 -2.64 8.04
CA PHE A 181 -0.51 -3.71 7.04
C PHE A 181 0.89 -4.15 6.57
N GLY A 182 1.97 -3.72 7.24
CA GLY A 182 3.34 -4.09 6.87
C GLY A 182 3.81 -3.47 5.55
N GLY A 183 3.17 -2.38 5.12
CA GLY A 183 3.59 -1.62 3.96
C GLY A 183 4.98 -1.02 4.16
N SER A 184 5.74 -0.93 3.07
CA SER A 184 7.08 -0.37 3.06
C SER A 184 7.24 0.64 1.92
N VAL A 185 8.17 1.58 2.07
CA VAL A 185 8.44 2.61 1.07
C VAL A 185 9.91 2.53 0.63
N TYR A 186 10.13 2.52 -0.68
CA TYR A 186 11.46 2.50 -1.28
C TYR A 186 11.62 3.65 -2.26
N GLY A 187 12.79 4.28 -2.23
CA GLY A 187 13.24 5.23 -3.25
C GLY A 187 13.83 4.48 -4.46
N GLU A 188 14.20 5.22 -5.49
CA GLU A 188 14.75 4.66 -6.75
C GLU A 188 16.02 3.83 -6.52
N HIS A 189 16.79 4.16 -5.48
CA HIS A 189 18.10 3.58 -5.19
C HIS A 189 18.22 2.93 -3.81
N GLY A 190 17.09 2.60 -3.16
CA GLY A 190 17.09 1.94 -1.85
C GLY A 190 16.02 2.47 -0.92
N LYS A 191 16.37 2.70 0.35
CA LYS A 191 15.44 3.28 1.33
C LYS A 191 15.09 4.71 0.94
N ALA A 192 13.80 5.04 0.97
CA ALA A 192 13.34 6.41 0.74
C ALA A 192 13.82 7.36 1.84
N TRP A 193 14.07 8.62 1.51
CA TRP A 193 14.47 9.66 2.43
C TRP A 193 13.33 10.67 2.63
N PHE A 194 12.87 10.83 3.87
CA PHE A 194 11.85 11.82 4.23
C PHE A 194 12.36 12.86 5.21
N VAL A 195 11.94 14.10 4.99
CA VAL A 195 12.24 15.22 5.88
C VAL A 195 10.95 15.91 6.32
N SER A 196 10.88 16.30 7.59
CA SER A 196 9.76 17.08 8.12
C SER A 196 10.24 18.16 9.09
N GLY A 197 9.54 19.30 9.11
CA GLY A 197 9.86 20.44 9.97
C GLY A 197 8.62 21.20 10.45
N GLY A 198 8.79 22.43 10.94
CA GLY A 198 7.76 23.18 11.69
C GLY A 198 6.48 23.60 10.94
N ARG A 199 6.38 23.38 9.61
CA ARG A 199 5.21 23.80 8.81
C ARG A 199 4.11 22.76 8.64
N GLY A 200 4.19 21.60 9.28
CA GLY A 200 3.22 20.54 9.02
C GLY A 200 3.32 20.11 7.57
N LEU A 201 4.53 19.76 7.15
CA LEU A 201 4.81 19.19 5.85
C LEU A 201 5.77 18.02 5.98
N ILE A 202 5.70 17.11 5.02
CA ILE A 202 6.70 16.09 4.76
C ILE A 202 7.20 16.27 3.33
N SER A 203 8.49 16.05 3.12
CA SER A 203 9.07 16.02 1.78
C SER A 203 9.86 14.74 1.57
N SER A 204 9.72 14.13 0.40
CA SER A 204 10.63 13.11 -0.09
C SER A 204 11.84 13.81 -0.68
N VAL A 205 13.04 13.39 -0.27
CA VAL A 205 14.29 13.88 -0.85
C VAL A 205 14.50 13.25 -2.22
N ASP A 206 14.13 11.98 -2.39
CA ASP A 206 14.26 11.24 -3.65
C ASP A 206 13.52 11.90 -4.82
N THR A 207 12.29 12.34 -4.56
CA THR A 207 11.38 12.85 -5.61
C THR A 207 11.23 14.36 -5.60
N GLU A 208 11.86 15.05 -4.64
CA GLU A 208 11.68 16.48 -4.36
C GLU A 208 10.22 16.92 -4.14
N LEU A 209 9.32 15.96 -3.87
CA LEU A 209 7.91 16.21 -3.62
C LEU A 209 7.68 16.56 -2.16
N SER A 210 6.80 17.54 -1.93
CA SER A 210 6.32 17.89 -0.59
C SER A 210 4.81 17.83 -0.52
N GLN A 211 4.30 17.33 0.60
CA GLN A 211 2.90 17.48 0.97
C GLN A 211 2.79 18.35 2.21
N ILE A 212 1.93 19.36 2.12
CA ILE A 212 1.45 20.11 3.26
C ILE A 212 0.26 19.33 3.82
N PHE A 213 0.27 19.04 5.11
CA PHE A 213 -0.83 18.31 5.74
C PHE A 213 -2.10 19.16 5.77
N THR A 214 -3.25 18.52 5.59
CA THR A 214 -4.54 19.16 5.78
C THR A 214 -4.60 19.73 7.20
N PRO A 215 -5.00 21.00 7.38
CA PRO A 215 -5.22 21.55 8.70
C PRO A 215 -6.28 20.72 9.43
N LEU A 216 -6.04 20.45 10.71
CA LEU A 216 -6.99 19.74 11.54
C LEU A 216 -8.12 20.69 11.96
N ASN A 217 -9.28 20.15 12.30
CA ASN A 217 -10.39 20.95 12.81
C ASN A 217 -9.99 21.68 14.10
N GLY A 218 -10.16 23.01 14.13
CA GLY A 218 -9.84 23.87 15.26
C GLY A 218 -8.74 24.90 14.96
N SER A 219 -8.68 25.96 15.77
CA SER A 219 -7.70 27.03 15.59
C SER A 219 -6.29 26.52 15.87
N TYR A 220 -5.36 26.78 14.94
CA TYR A 220 -3.95 26.40 15.05
C TYR A 220 -3.66 24.89 15.23
N CYS A 221 -4.64 24.01 15.01
CA CYS A 221 -4.43 22.56 15.08
C CYS A 221 -3.58 22.09 13.89
N LYS A 222 -2.48 21.40 14.19
CA LYS A 222 -1.53 20.90 13.17
C LYS A 222 -1.20 19.44 13.45
N VAL A 223 -1.04 18.69 12.37
CA VAL A 223 -0.45 17.36 12.40
C VAL A 223 0.96 17.43 13.00
N SER A 224 1.27 16.49 13.90
CA SER A 224 2.56 16.42 14.57
C SER A 224 3.64 15.90 13.62
N LYS A 225 4.73 16.65 13.50
CA LYS A 225 5.90 16.19 12.74
C LYS A 225 6.49 14.88 13.30
N ASN A 226 6.41 14.66 14.62
CA ASN A 226 6.94 13.45 15.24
C ASN A 226 6.11 12.23 14.85
N SER A 227 4.79 12.38 14.78
CA SER A 227 3.89 11.32 14.28
C SER A 227 4.24 10.97 12.85
N VAL A 228 4.42 11.96 11.99
CA VAL A 228 4.74 11.75 10.57
C VAL A 228 6.10 11.07 10.38
N LEU A 229 7.15 11.55 11.04
CA LEU A 229 8.48 10.95 10.95
C LEU A 229 8.50 9.52 11.53
N SER A 230 7.82 9.27 12.65
CA SER A 230 7.72 7.93 13.22
C SER A 230 7.01 6.95 12.28
N VAL A 231 5.97 7.40 11.57
CA VAL A 231 5.24 6.56 10.60
C VAL A 231 6.11 6.28 9.36
N ALA A 232 6.82 7.29 8.85
CA ALA A 232 7.77 7.11 7.76
C ALA A 232 8.91 6.14 8.12
N GLU A 233 9.47 6.25 9.33
CA GLU A 233 10.49 5.33 9.84
C GLU A 233 9.95 3.91 9.97
N ALA A 234 8.72 3.75 10.46
CA ALA A 234 8.06 2.46 10.57
C ALA A 234 7.74 1.82 9.19
N ALA A 235 7.61 2.63 8.14
CA ALA A 235 7.52 2.17 6.75
C ALA A 235 8.90 1.78 6.15
N GLY A 236 9.98 1.85 6.93
CA GLY A 236 11.34 1.52 6.49
C GLY A 236 12.12 2.68 5.88
N ALA A 237 11.59 3.89 5.93
CA ALA A 237 12.26 5.06 5.39
C ALA A 237 13.34 5.62 6.33
N ILE A 238 14.30 6.30 5.74
CA ILE A 238 15.25 7.16 6.43
C ILE A 238 14.57 8.50 6.71
N THR A 239 14.57 8.96 7.95
CA THR A 239 13.84 10.17 8.33
C THR A 239 14.72 11.20 9.03
N PHE A 240 14.50 12.47 8.72
CA PHE A 240 15.21 13.58 9.37
C PHE A 240 14.27 14.68 9.82
N ASN A 241 14.51 15.14 11.06
CA ASN A 241 13.83 16.29 11.64
C ASN A 241 14.65 17.55 11.38
N ILE A 242 14.17 18.40 10.47
CA ILE A 242 14.88 19.63 10.06
C ILE A 242 14.50 20.86 10.90
N GLY A 243 14.01 20.66 12.13
CA GLY A 243 13.75 21.74 13.08
C GLY A 243 12.33 22.31 13.03
N THR A 244 12.14 23.51 13.61
CA THR A 244 10.83 24.16 13.76
C THR A 244 10.73 25.49 13.02
N HIS A 245 11.82 26.05 12.50
CA HIS A 245 11.74 27.33 11.80
C HIS A 245 11.33 27.13 10.35
N SER A 246 10.39 27.96 9.89
CA SER A 246 9.92 27.94 8.50
C SER A 246 10.99 28.28 7.47
N GLN A 247 12.06 28.94 7.90
CA GLN A 247 13.20 29.22 7.03
C GLN A 247 13.98 27.95 6.74
N ASP A 248 14.14 27.05 7.71
CA ASP A 248 14.89 25.79 7.57
C ASP A 248 14.38 24.94 6.40
N ILE A 249 13.08 24.93 6.13
CA ILE A 249 12.51 24.14 5.02
C ILE A 249 12.70 24.84 3.66
N LEU A 250 12.51 26.16 3.61
CA LEU A 250 12.62 26.93 2.36
C LEU A 250 14.09 27.17 1.96
N SER A 251 15.00 27.26 2.92
CA SER A 251 16.45 27.34 2.69
C SER A 251 17.07 25.97 2.42
N ALA A 252 16.56 24.90 3.03
CA ALA A 252 17.06 23.55 2.77
C ALA A 252 16.59 22.98 1.42
N ARG A 253 15.44 23.44 0.90
CA ARG A 253 14.83 23.03 -0.39
C ARG A 253 15.73 23.12 -1.63
N GLY A 254 16.90 23.76 -1.57
CA GLY A 254 17.70 24.06 -2.75
C GLY A 254 19.07 23.38 -2.86
N SER A 255 19.64 22.79 -1.80
CA SER A 255 20.97 22.16 -1.95
C SER A 255 21.36 21.16 -0.89
N HIS A 256 21.14 21.43 0.40
CA HIS A 256 21.90 20.69 1.41
C HIS A 256 21.49 19.23 1.56
N PHE A 257 20.19 18.93 1.71
CA PHE A 257 19.75 17.54 1.84
C PHE A 257 19.76 16.78 0.52
N ILE A 258 19.56 17.47 -0.61
CA ILE A 258 19.70 16.86 -1.95
C ILE A 258 21.17 16.49 -2.19
N GLN A 259 22.10 17.36 -1.84
CA GLN A 259 23.53 17.09 -1.92
C GLN A 259 23.94 15.94 -1.01
N LYS A 260 23.51 15.92 0.26
CA LYS A 260 23.81 14.82 1.18
C LYS A 260 23.22 13.49 0.71
N HIS A 261 22.02 13.52 0.15
CA HIS A 261 21.43 12.35 -0.49
C HIS A 261 22.26 11.90 -1.70
N GLN A 262 22.69 12.82 -2.56
CA GLN A 262 23.57 12.52 -3.69
C GLN A 262 24.91 11.92 -3.26
N GLU A 263 25.54 12.47 -2.22
CA GLU A 263 26.77 11.93 -1.62
C GLU A 263 26.53 10.51 -1.07
N TRP A 264 25.39 10.26 -0.44
CA TRP A 264 25.01 8.93 0.01
C TRP A 264 24.79 7.94 -1.15
N LEU A 265 24.17 8.39 -2.25
CA LEU A 265 24.02 7.61 -3.48
C LEU A 265 25.37 7.28 -4.13
N GLU A 266 26.30 8.24 -4.18
CA GLU A 266 27.66 8.07 -4.73
C GLU A 266 28.47 7.03 -3.94
N LEU A 267 28.17 6.86 -2.65
CA LEU A 267 28.74 5.81 -1.80
C LEU A 267 28.08 4.43 -1.99
N GLY A 268 27.13 4.31 -2.92
CA GLY A 268 26.41 3.06 -3.20
C GLY A 268 25.22 2.81 -2.27
N ALA A 269 24.59 3.87 -1.77
CA ALA A 269 23.40 3.81 -0.92
C ALA A 269 23.56 2.86 0.29
N PRO A 270 24.60 3.06 1.14
CA PRO A 270 24.88 2.15 2.25
C PRO A 270 23.72 2.11 3.26
N ASP A 271 23.52 0.94 3.88
CA ASP A 271 22.56 0.77 4.99
C ASP A 271 22.86 1.69 6.18
N ALA A 272 24.13 2.11 6.32
CA ALA A 272 24.55 3.10 7.31
C ALA A 272 24.03 4.49 6.91
N VAL A 273 23.07 4.98 7.67
CA VAL A 273 22.39 6.26 7.46
C VAL A 273 23.15 7.38 8.17
N PRO A 274 23.26 8.59 7.59
CA PRO A 274 23.79 9.75 8.32
C PRO A 274 23.01 10.01 9.62
N ALA A 275 23.71 10.37 10.69
CA ALA A 275 23.06 10.71 11.96
C ALA A 275 22.23 12.00 11.89
N SER A 276 22.56 12.88 10.95
CA SER A 276 21.94 14.18 10.71
C SER A 276 22.14 14.59 9.25
N LEU A 277 21.27 15.46 8.74
CA LEU A 277 21.48 16.12 7.45
C LEU A 277 22.46 17.29 7.53
N PHE A 278 22.84 17.71 8.75
CA PHE A 278 23.61 18.93 9.01
C PHE A 278 25.06 18.70 9.49
N ASP A 279 25.46 17.43 9.65
CA ASP A 279 26.84 17.03 9.97
C ASP A 279 27.61 16.76 8.67
#